data_AF-A0A328LAF3-F1
#
_entry.id   AF-A0A328LAF3-F1
#
_cell.length_a   1.000
_cell.length_b   1.000
_cell.length_c   1.000
_cell.angle_alpha   90.00
_cell.angle_beta   90.00
_cell.angle_gamma   90.00
#
_symmetry.space_group_name_H-M   'P 1'
#
loop_
_entity.id
_entity.type
_entity.pdbx_description
1 polymer ?
#
loop_
_entity_poly.entity_id
_entity_poly.type
_entity_poly.pdbx_seq_one_letter_code
_entity_poly.pdbx_strand_id
1 'polypeptide(L)'
;MNYTIEKYNEVGRLTESFSEEGQDLLKDAELFSTGTHRGRTYTVDHLEALASSFNKEDMIPIQLDHSESVKDTLGFLESVSVVGNKLIGKLRIVEDSIKQRVQKGLAKKVSISFYTDKEGNPSRIREVSLVAFPQLKGAQLFYEQEQPLKYSPQEVYEAFSVTMEAIAQEEKSFNEEYKQYVKSLGIK
;
A
#
# COMPACT_ATOMS: atom_id res chain seq x y z
N MET A 1 15.04 26.31 31.51
CA MET A 1 13.94 25.54 30.91
C MET A 1 14.42 24.10 30.78
N ASN A 2 13.84 23.19 31.56
CA ASN A 2 14.20 21.78 31.53
C ASN A 2 13.37 21.10 30.43
N TYR A 3 14.03 20.61 29.39
CA TYR A 3 13.38 19.78 28.39
C TYR A 3 13.48 18.32 28.82
N THR A 4 12.34 17.76 29.22
CA THR A 4 12.17 16.31 29.39
C THR A 4 12.08 15.70 28.00
N ILE A 5 13.07 14.92 27.59
CA ILE A 5 12.99 14.12 26.38
C ILE A 5 12.24 12.84 26.74
N GLU A 6 10.97 12.76 26.36
CA GLU A 6 10.24 11.50 26.41
C GLU A 6 10.87 10.53 25.41
N LYS A 7 11.48 9.46 25.93
CA LYS A 7 11.92 8.32 25.12
C LYS A 7 10.69 7.60 24.60
N TYR A 8 10.33 7.85 23.35
CA TYR A 8 9.43 6.99 22.60
C TYR A 8 10.11 5.64 22.38
N ASN A 9 9.70 4.64 23.16
CA ASN A 9 10.01 3.24 22.91
C ASN A 9 8.95 2.67 21.96
N GLU A 10 8.98 3.01 20.68
CA GLU A 10 8.33 2.17 19.68
C GLU A 10 9.22 0.96 19.44
N VAL A 11 8.94 -0.09 20.21
CA VAL A 11 9.38 -1.44 19.88
C VAL A 11 8.69 -1.77 18.57
N GLY A 12 9.40 -1.54 17.46
CA GLY A 12 9.01 -1.99 16.14
C GLY A 12 8.83 -3.50 16.19
N ARG A 13 7.60 -3.94 16.48
CA ARG A 13 7.19 -5.29 16.16
C ARG A 13 7.19 -5.35 14.64
N LEU A 14 8.28 -5.87 14.09
CA LEU A 14 8.28 -6.58 12.83
C LEU A 14 7.28 -7.73 12.99
N THR A 15 6.00 -7.44 12.75
CA THR A 15 5.00 -8.46 12.49
C THR A 15 5.34 -9.03 11.12
N GLU A 16 6.32 -9.93 11.09
CA GLU A 16 6.25 -11.04 10.16
C GLU A 16 4.83 -11.58 10.29
N SER A 17 4.03 -11.34 9.26
CA SER A 17 2.61 -11.69 9.25
C SER A 17 2.50 -13.20 9.03
N PHE A 18 3.01 -13.97 9.99
CA PHE A 18 2.57 -15.32 10.22
C PHE A 18 1.14 -15.20 10.74
N SER A 19 0.17 -15.26 9.82
CA SER A 19 -1.18 -15.65 10.22
C SER A 19 -1.02 -17.01 10.92
N GLU A 20 -1.24 -17.05 12.23
CA GLU A 20 -1.34 -18.30 12.97
C GLU A 20 -2.37 -19.21 12.27
N GLU A 21 -2.20 -20.53 12.35
CA GLU A 21 -3.21 -21.48 11.86
C GLU A 21 -4.58 -21.10 12.44
N GLY A 22 -5.56 -20.82 11.56
CA GLY A 22 -6.90 -20.34 11.95
C GLY A 22 -7.15 -18.84 11.82
N GLN A 23 -6.14 -18.00 11.51
CA GLN A 23 -6.35 -16.59 11.18
C GLN A 23 -6.44 -16.37 9.66
N ASP A 24 -7.32 -15.47 9.23
CA ASP A 24 -7.42 -15.05 7.84
C ASP A 24 -6.18 -14.26 7.41
N LEU A 25 -5.72 -14.48 6.18
CA LEU A 25 -4.62 -13.72 5.61
C LEU A 25 -5.15 -12.49 4.87
N LEU A 26 -4.80 -11.31 5.36
CA LEU A 26 -5.05 -10.05 4.68
C LEU A 26 -3.87 -9.68 3.78
N LYS A 27 -4.13 -9.39 2.50
CA LYS A 27 -3.09 -8.99 1.56
C LYS A 27 -3.58 -7.96 0.56
N ASP A 28 -2.83 -6.88 0.41
CA ASP A 28 -3.13 -5.89 -0.62
C ASP A 28 -2.73 -6.42 -2.00
N ALA A 29 -3.44 -6.00 -3.03
CA ALA A 29 -3.21 -6.41 -4.41
C ALA A 29 -3.50 -5.27 -5.38
N GLU A 30 -2.69 -5.16 -6.43
CA GLU A 30 -3.03 -4.38 -7.62
C GLU A 30 -4.03 -5.20 -8.44
N LEU A 31 -5.30 -4.80 -8.42
CA LEU A 31 -6.37 -5.49 -9.13
C LEU A 31 -6.41 -5.09 -10.59
N PHE A 32 -6.22 -3.80 -10.87
CA PHE A 32 -6.32 -3.23 -12.21
C PHE A 32 -5.53 -1.92 -12.31
N SER A 33 -5.22 -1.49 -13.53
CA SER A 33 -4.60 -0.19 -13.79
C SER A 33 -5.16 0.46 -15.05
N THR A 34 -5.07 1.77 -15.13
CA THR A 34 -5.46 2.54 -16.32
C THR A 34 -4.61 2.15 -17.54
N GLY A 35 -5.10 2.50 -18.73
CA GLY A 35 -4.40 2.26 -19.99
C GLY A 35 -5.28 1.51 -20.99
N THR A 36 -4.70 1.12 -22.12
CA THR A 36 -5.43 0.37 -23.14
C THR A 36 -5.27 -1.14 -22.92
N HIS A 37 -6.35 -1.79 -22.51
CA HIS A 37 -6.41 -3.23 -22.29
C HIS A 37 -7.42 -3.83 -23.26
N ARG A 38 -6.99 -4.79 -24.07
CA ARG A 38 -7.87 -5.50 -25.02
C ARG A 38 -8.65 -4.57 -25.95
N GLY A 39 -8.00 -3.51 -26.42
CA GLY A 39 -8.60 -2.54 -27.34
C GLY A 39 -9.56 -1.54 -26.69
N ARG A 40 -9.70 -1.54 -25.36
CA ARG A 40 -10.47 -0.55 -24.61
C ARG A 40 -9.56 0.29 -23.73
N THR A 41 -9.82 1.59 -23.67
CA THR A 41 -9.08 2.52 -22.80
C THR A 41 -9.78 2.66 -21.46
N TYR A 42 -9.03 2.43 -20.39
CA TYR A 42 -9.48 2.59 -19.02
C TYR A 42 -8.82 3.81 -18.38
N THR A 43 -9.62 4.70 -17.81
CA THR A 43 -9.20 5.93 -17.15
C THR A 43 -9.29 5.78 -15.63
N VAL A 44 -8.80 6.78 -14.89
CA VAL A 44 -8.93 6.83 -13.42
C VAL A 44 -10.40 6.84 -13.01
N ASP A 45 -11.26 7.58 -13.71
CA ASP A 45 -12.71 7.63 -13.46
C ASP A 45 -13.36 6.24 -13.51
N HIS A 46 -12.90 5.36 -14.40
CA HIS A 46 -13.38 3.97 -14.45
C HIS A 46 -12.94 3.17 -13.21
N LEU A 47 -11.75 3.44 -12.67
CA LEU A 47 -11.29 2.82 -11.43
C LEU A 47 -12.08 3.37 -10.23
N GLU A 48 -12.34 4.68 -10.22
CA GLU A 48 -13.14 5.33 -9.18
C GLU A 48 -14.57 4.80 -9.16
N ALA A 49 -15.20 4.60 -10.31
CA ALA A 49 -16.51 3.97 -10.41
C ALA A 49 -16.55 2.58 -9.75
N LEU A 50 -15.54 1.76 -10.02
CA LEU A 50 -15.40 0.45 -9.38
C LEU A 50 -15.23 0.57 -7.86
N ALA A 51 -14.34 1.46 -7.40
CA ALA A 51 -14.10 1.66 -5.97
C ALA A 51 -15.33 2.22 -5.25
N SER A 52 -16.04 3.19 -5.84
CA SER A 52 -17.24 3.80 -5.24
C SER A 52 -18.44 2.86 -5.22
N SER A 53 -18.49 1.91 -6.17
CA SER A 53 -19.55 0.88 -6.22
C SER A 53 -19.32 -0.27 -5.24
N PHE A 54 -18.12 -0.37 -4.65
CA PHE A 54 -17.78 -1.48 -3.78
C PHE A 54 -18.55 -1.40 -2.46
N ASN A 55 -19.16 -2.53 -2.09
CA ASN A 55 -19.81 -2.72 -0.81
C ASN A 55 -19.34 -4.06 -0.24
N LYS A 56 -18.80 -4.06 0.98
CA LYS A 56 -18.19 -5.25 1.59
C LYS A 56 -19.23 -6.36 1.84
N GLU A 57 -20.46 -5.96 2.09
CA GLU A 57 -21.60 -6.79 2.41
C GLU A 57 -22.05 -7.62 1.20
N ASP A 58 -21.62 -7.25 -0.01
CA ASP A 58 -21.81 -8.04 -1.22
C ASP A 58 -20.98 -9.32 -1.24
N MET A 59 -20.00 -9.46 -0.33
CA MET A 59 -19.11 -10.61 -0.21
C MET A 59 -18.49 -11.01 -1.56
N ILE A 60 -17.86 -10.04 -2.22
CA ILE A 60 -17.21 -10.26 -3.52
C ILE A 60 -16.13 -11.34 -3.37
N PRO A 61 -16.24 -12.47 -4.09
CA PRO A 61 -15.41 -13.64 -3.82
C PRO A 61 -14.02 -13.49 -4.42
N ILE A 62 -13.06 -14.16 -3.77
CA ILE A 62 -11.75 -14.48 -4.32
C ILE A 62 -11.82 -15.92 -4.84
N GLN A 63 -11.73 -16.14 -6.15
CA GLN A 63 -11.83 -17.46 -6.77
C GLN A 63 -10.46 -18.03 -7.16
N LEU A 64 -10.37 -19.35 -7.24
CA LEU A 64 -9.27 -20.03 -7.92
C LEU A 64 -9.57 -20.08 -9.43
N ASP A 65 -8.71 -19.47 -10.25
CA ASP A 65 -8.74 -19.58 -11.72
C ASP A 65 -10.10 -19.31 -12.39
N HIS A 66 -10.82 -18.27 -11.94
CA HIS A 66 -12.16 -17.90 -12.44
C HIS A 66 -13.23 -19.00 -12.28
N SER A 67 -13.02 -19.95 -11.37
CA SER A 67 -14.01 -20.99 -11.11
C SER A 67 -15.30 -20.39 -10.56
N GLU A 68 -16.43 -20.90 -11.06
CA GLU A 68 -17.77 -20.58 -10.53
C GLU A 68 -18.18 -21.54 -9.39
N SER A 69 -17.34 -22.52 -9.07
CA SER A 69 -17.60 -23.50 -8.01
C SER A 69 -17.38 -22.88 -6.64
N VAL A 70 -18.35 -23.07 -5.75
CA VAL A 70 -18.24 -22.66 -4.33
C VAL A 70 -17.00 -23.26 -3.65
N LYS A 71 -16.57 -24.46 -4.08
CA LYS A 71 -15.37 -25.13 -3.53
C LYS A 71 -14.06 -24.39 -3.81
N ASP A 72 -14.07 -23.56 -4.85
CA ASP A 72 -12.89 -22.83 -5.31
C ASP A 72 -12.87 -21.38 -4.80
N THR A 73 -13.79 -21.04 -3.91
CA THR A 73 -13.82 -19.74 -3.21
C THR A 73 -12.80 -19.74 -2.08
N LEU A 74 -11.79 -18.88 -2.20
CA LEU A 74 -10.62 -18.80 -1.34
C LEU A 74 -10.77 -17.76 -0.23
N GLY A 75 -11.78 -16.91 -0.31
CA GLY A 75 -12.01 -15.77 0.58
C GLY A 75 -12.80 -14.67 -0.09
N PHE A 76 -12.65 -13.44 0.42
CA PHE A 76 -13.45 -12.28 0.01
C PHE A 76 -12.63 -11.00 -0.09
N LEU A 77 -13.06 -10.09 -0.94
CA LEU A 77 -12.51 -8.75 -1.05
C LEU A 77 -12.99 -7.89 0.14
N GLU A 78 -12.07 -7.32 0.91
CA GLU A 78 -12.36 -6.55 2.12
C GLU A 78 -12.52 -5.05 1.86
N SER A 79 -11.69 -4.50 0.99
CA SER A 79 -11.74 -3.09 0.61
C SER A 79 -11.16 -2.87 -0.76
N VAL A 80 -11.55 -1.75 -1.37
CA VAL A 80 -11.07 -1.30 -2.67
C VAL A 80 -10.82 0.20 -2.62
N SER A 81 -9.71 0.65 -3.19
CA SER A 81 -9.35 2.05 -3.29
C SER A 81 -8.60 2.34 -4.58
N VAL A 82 -8.59 3.61 -5.00
CA VAL A 82 -7.77 4.07 -6.12
C VAL A 82 -6.53 4.77 -5.57
N VAL A 83 -5.36 4.36 -6.07
CA VAL A 83 -4.07 4.97 -5.72
C VAL A 83 -3.34 5.30 -7.01
N GLY A 84 -3.26 6.59 -7.34
CA GLY A 84 -2.69 7.06 -8.61
C GLY A 84 -3.48 6.50 -9.80
N ASN A 85 -2.83 5.66 -10.60
CA ASN A 85 -3.42 5.05 -11.79
C ASN A 85 -3.80 3.57 -11.61
N LYS A 86 -3.98 3.13 -10.36
CA LYS A 86 -4.19 1.73 -9.98
C LYS A 86 -5.41 1.57 -9.06
N LEU A 87 -6.11 0.46 -9.25
CA LEU A 87 -7.14 -0.04 -8.35
C LEU A 87 -6.49 -1.04 -7.40
N ILE A 88 -6.47 -0.69 -6.12
CA ILE A 88 -5.89 -1.50 -5.05
C ILE A 88 -7.04 -2.18 -4.30
N GLY A 89 -6.89 -3.48 -4.05
CA GLY A 89 -7.84 -4.26 -3.25
C GLY A 89 -7.15 -4.91 -2.06
N LYS A 90 -7.84 -4.98 -0.92
CA LYS A 90 -7.42 -5.79 0.22
C LYS A 90 -8.15 -7.13 0.17
N LEU A 91 -7.40 -8.21 0.00
CA LEU A 91 -7.92 -9.58 -0.10
C LEU A 91 -7.86 -10.23 1.28
N ARG A 92 -8.98 -10.82 1.73
CA ARG A 92 -9.04 -11.70 2.91
C ARG A 92 -9.16 -13.14 2.47
N ILE A 93 -8.04 -13.86 2.55
CA ILE A 93 -7.95 -15.27 2.18
C ILE A 93 -8.19 -16.10 3.43
N VAL A 94 -9.17 -16.99 3.36
CA VAL A 94 -9.58 -17.85 4.47
C VAL A 94 -9.04 -19.27 4.32
N GLU A 95 -8.82 -19.71 3.08
CA GLU A 95 -8.41 -21.10 2.78
C GLU A 95 -6.92 -21.33 3.08
N ASP A 96 -6.63 -22.31 3.95
CA ASP A 96 -5.31 -22.54 4.53
C ASP A 96 -4.23 -22.92 3.51
N SER A 97 -4.54 -23.77 2.54
CA SER A 97 -3.53 -24.23 1.57
C SER A 97 -3.06 -23.09 0.65
N ILE A 98 -3.95 -22.16 0.32
CA ILE A 98 -3.65 -20.96 -0.46
C ILE A 98 -2.93 -19.93 0.40
N LYS A 99 -3.29 -19.74 1.68
CA LYS A 99 -2.54 -18.84 2.59
C LYS A 99 -1.05 -19.14 2.57
N GLN A 100 -0.68 -20.42 2.72
CA GLN A 100 0.71 -20.86 2.67
C GLN A 100 1.38 -20.59 1.32
N ARG A 101 0.67 -20.81 0.21
CA ARG A 101 1.20 -20.56 -1.14
C ARG A 101 1.38 -19.06 -1.41
N VAL A 102 0.50 -18.22 -0.91
CA VAL A 102 0.59 -16.75 -1.02
C VAL A 102 1.77 -16.24 -0.20
N GLN A 103 1.92 -16.67 1.05
CA GLN A 103 3.05 -16.31 1.91
C GLN A 103 4.40 -16.70 1.28
N LYS A 104 4.47 -17.87 0.64
CA LYS A 104 5.66 -18.34 -0.10
C LYS A 104 5.84 -17.68 -1.48
N GLY A 105 4.96 -16.77 -1.88
CA GLY A 105 5.00 -16.10 -3.19
C GLY A 105 4.70 -17.02 -4.38
N LEU A 106 4.18 -18.23 -4.13
CA LEU A 106 3.82 -19.23 -5.15
C LEU A 106 2.46 -18.94 -5.80
N ALA A 107 1.58 -18.24 -5.09
CA ALA A 107 0.30 -17.75 -5.58
C ALA A 107 0.26 -16.22 -5.43
N LYS A 108 0.71 -15.48 -6.45
CA LYS A 108 0.88 -14.02 -6.36
C LYS A 108 0.19 -13.21 -7.45
N LYS A 109 -0.32 -13.85 -8.50
CA LYS A 109 -0.91 -13.15 -9.64
C LYS A 109 -2.43 -13.12 -9.46
N VAL A 110 -3.03 -11.96 -9.69
CA VAL A 110 -4.47 -11.77 -9.58
C VAL A 110 -5.09 -11.41 -10.92
N SER A 111 -6.37 -11.69 -11.07
CA SER A 111 -7.22 -11.24 -12.18
C SER A 111 -8.47 -10.64 -11.57
N ILE A 112 -9.03 -9.61 -12.18
CA ILE A 112 -10.30 -9.00 -11.75
C ILE A 112 -11.34 -9.21 -12.85
N SER A 113 -12.55 -9.54 -12.45
CA SER A 113 -13.73 -9.48 -13.32
C SER A 113 -14.69 -8.44 -12.78
N PHE A 114 -15.31 -7.69 -13.67
CA PHE A 114 -16.31 -6.68 -13.33
C PHE A 114 -17.46 -6.70 -14.34
N TYR A 115 -18.63 -6.25 -13.90
CA TYR A 115 -19.75 -5.92 -14.76
C TYR A 115 -19.48 -4.60 -15.48
N THR A 116 -20.13 -4.43 -16.63
CA THR A 116 -20.07 -3.17 -17.39
C THR A 116 -21.45 -2.56 -17.55
N ASP A 117 -21.49 -1.24 -17.75
CA ASP A 117 -22.69 -0.53 -18.21
C ASP A 117 -22.98 -0.82 -19.70
N LYS A 118 -23.94 -0.08 -20.29
CA LYS A 118 -24.36 -0.25 -21.69
C LYS A 118 -23.29 0.21 -22.67
N GLU A 119 -22.48 1.17 -22.25
CA GLU A 119 -21.37 1.76 -22.96
C GLU A 119 -20.11 0.87 -22.88
N GLY A 120 -20.11 -0.12 -21.99
CA GLY A 120 -19.03 -1.07 -21.80
C GLY A 120 -17.97 -0.61 -20.79
N ASN A 121 -18.26 0.42 -19.99
CA ASN A 121 -17.39 0.89 -18.92
C ASN A 121 -17.59 0.04 -17.66
N PRO A 122 -16.55 -0.13 -16.84
CA PRO A 122 -16.66 -0.86 -15.57
C PRO A 122 -17.69 -0.22 -14.64
N SER A 123 -18.57 -1.04 -14.07
CA SER A 123 -19.64 -0.55 -13.19
C SER A 123 -19.60 -1.15 -11.78
N ARG A 124 -19.26 -2.44 -11.65
CA ARG A 124 -19.18 -3.12 -10.35
C ARG A 124 -18.24 -4.32 -10.41
N ILE A 125 -17.45 -4.53 -9.37
CA ILE A 125 -16.57 -5.69 -9.26
C ILE A 125 -17.42 -6.95 -9.09
N ARG A 126 -17.10 -8.01 -9.84
CA ARG A 126 -17.79 -9.30 -9.79
C ARG A 126 -17.03 -10.31 -8.95
N GLU A 127 -15.72 -10.38 -9.16
CA GLU A 127 -14.81 -11.29 -8.46
C GLU A 127 -13.37 -10.80 -8.60
N VAL A 128 -12.51 -11.32 -7.72
CA VAL A 128 -11.06 -11.34 -7.91
C VAL A 128 -10.65 -12.80 -7.99
N SER A 129 -9.64 -13.14 -8.77
CA SER A 129 -9.18 -14.53 -8.89
C SER A 129 -7.67 -14.65 -8.74
N LEU A 130 -7.21 -15.68 -8.04
CA LEU A 130 -5.81 -16.10 -8.09
C LEU A 130 -5.59 -16.96 -9.32
N VAL A 131 -4.68 -16.55 -10.19
CA VAL A 131 -4.45 -17.14 -11.52
C VAL A 131 -2.98 -17.43 -11.75
N ALA A 132 -2.66 -18.40 -12.60
CA ALA A 132 -1.27 -18.60 -13.05
C ALA A 132 -0.84 -17.56 -14.11
N PHE A 133 -1.79 -17.13 -14.94
CA PHE A 133 -1.58 -16.28 -16.11
C PHE A 133 -2.59 -15.13 -16.16
N PRO A 134 -2.31 -13.98 -15.51
CA PRO A 134 -3.20 -12.84 -15.50
C PRO A 134 -3.23 -12.17 -16.87
N GLN A 135 -4.38 -11.60 -17.19
CA GLN A 135 -4.60 -10.91 -18.44
C GLN A 135 -3.86 -9.55 -18.46
N LEU A 136 -3.75 -8.92 -17.29
CA LEU A 136 -3.00 -7.68 -17.09
C LEU A 136 -1.63 -8.00 -16.48
N LYS A 137 -0.55 -7.58 -17.17
CA LYS A 137 0.84 -7.94 -16.79
C LYS A 137 1.32 -7.36 -15.43
N GLY A 138 0.53 -6.49 -14.78
CA GLY A 138 0.83 -5.92 -13.46
C GLY A 138 -0.08 -6.39 -12.33
N ALA A 139 -1.12 -7.17 -12.62
CA ALA A 139 -2.09 -7.57 -11.61
C ALA A 139 -1.50 -8.64 -10.67
N GLN A 140 -1.15 -8.23 -9.45
CA GLN A 140 -0.50 -9.10 -8.47
C GLN A 140 -0.79 -8.69 -7.02
N LEU A 141 -0.65 -9.66 -6.12
CA LEU A 141 -0.54 -9.43 -4.69
C LEU A 141 0.75 -8.66 -4.40
N PHE A 142 0.69 -7.68 -3.50
CA PHE A 142 1.88 -7.01 -3.00
C PHE A 142 2.62 -7.92 -2.04
N TYR A 143 3.80 -8.35 -2.45
CA TYR A 143 4.78 -8.91 -1.53
C TYR A 143 5.70 -7.77 -1.11
N GLU A 144 5.83 -7.55 0.20
CA GLU A 144 6.87 -6.70 0.74
C GLU A 144 8.17 -7.46 0.54
N GLN A 145 8.81 -7.24 -0.60
CA GLN A 145 10.22 -7.58 -0.71
C GLN A 145 10.89 -6.65 0.28
N GLU A 146 11.61 -7.21 1.27
CA GLU A 146 12.63 -6.48 1.99
C GLU A 146 13.55 -5.88 0.92
N GLN A 147 13.28 -4.63 0.53
CA GLN A 147 14.24 -3.92 -0.28
C GLN A 147 15.43 -3.76 0.64
N PRO A 148 16.64 -4.18 0.22
CA PRO A 148 17.82 -3.93 1.03
C PRO A 148 17.82 -2.43 1.31
N LEU A 149 17.80 -2.07 2.59
CA LEU A 149 17.87 -0.69 3.02
C LEU A 149 19.05 -0.07 2.27
N LYS A 150 18.76 0.90 1.40
CA LYS A 150 19.77 1.54 0.54
C LYS A 150 20.86 2.23 1.37
N TYR A 151 20.53 2.54 2.62
CA TYR A 151 21.39 3.18 3.60
C TYR A 151 21.27 2.43 4.93
N SER A 152 22.40 2.24 5.59
CA SER A 152 22.47 1.74 6.95
C SER A 152 21.90 2.76 7.95
N PRO A 153 21.42 2.31 9.13
CA PRO A 153 21.03 3.22 10.20
C PRO A 153 22.13 4.21 10.61
N GLN A 154 23.42 3.84 10.47
CA GLN A 154 24.54 4.73 10.73
C GLN A 154 24.63 5.86 9.72
N GLU A 155 24.50 5.57 8.42
CA GLU A 155 24.54 6.58 7.36
C GLU A 155 23.37 7.58 7.47
N VAL A 156 22.19 7.10 7.84
CA VAL A 156 21.02 7.96 8.08
C VAL A 156 21.25 8.85 9.30
N TYR A 157 21.83 8.31 10.38
CA TYR A 157 22.14 9.07 11.58
C TYR A 157 23.18 10.15 11.31
N GLU A 158 24.27 9.83 10.60
CA GLU A 158 25.30 10.80 10.22
C GLU A 158 24.73 11.94 9.37
N ALA A 159 23.94 11.63 8.33
CA ALA A 159 23.31 12.65 7.50
C ALA A 159 22.40 13.59 8.32
N PHE A 160 21.61 13.01 9.24
CA PHE A 160 20.74 13.77 10.12
C PHE A 160 21.52 14.65 11.10
N SER A 161 22.59 14.12 11.70
CA SER A 161 23.48 14.85 12.61
C SER A 161 24.13 16.04 11.91
N VAL A 162 24.65 15.85 10.70
CA VAL A 162 25.25 16.93 9.89
C VAL A 162 24.24 18.04 9.63
N THR A 163 23.01 17.69 9.25
CA THR A 163 21.96 18.71 9.04
C THR A 163 21.58 19.45 10.32
N MET A 164 21.48 18.75 11.46
CA MET A 164 21.16 19.39 12.74
C MET A 164 22.28 20.29 13.23
N GLU A 165 23.54 19.93 13.00
CA GLU A 165 24.69 20.78 13.32
C GLU A 165 24.72 22.03 12.45
N ALA A 166 24.43 21.92 11.15
CA ALA A 166 24.35 23.06 10.25
C ALA A 166 23.25 24.05 10.68
N ILE A 167 22.05 23.54 11.01
CA ILE A 167 20.95 24.35 11.52
C ILE A 167 21.36 25.06 12.83
N ALA A 168 22.01 24.35 13.75
CA ALA A 168 22.46 24.93 15.02
C ALA A 168 23.54 26.01 14.84
N GLN A 169 24.40 25.89 13.83
CA GLN A 169 25.38 26.92 13.48
C GLN A 169 24.72 28.15 12.86
N GLU A 170 23.75 27.95 11.97
CA GLU A 170 23.00 29.01 11.32
C GLU A 170 22.20 29.81 12.37
N GLU A 171 21.50 29.14 13.29
CA GLU A 171 20.80 29.78 14.41
C GLU A 171 21.74 30.60 15.30
N LYS A 172 22.95 30.09 15.60
CA LYS A 172 23.94 30.84 16.38
C LYS A 172 24.40 32.09 15.63
N SER A 173 24.72 31.96 14.35
CA SER A 173 25.17 33.08 13.53
C SER A 173 24.10 34.17 13.42
N PHE A 174 22.85 33.78 13.19
CA PHE A 174 21.70 34.67 13.15
C PHE A 174 21.49 35.39 14.48
N ASN A 175 21.61 34.67 15.60
CA ASN A 175 21.41 35.25 16.93
C ASN A 175 22.55 36.22 17.31
N GLU A 176 23.77 35.96 16.86
CA GLU A 176 24.89 36.89 17.00
C GLU A 176 24.70 38.16 16.15
N GLU A 177 24.31 38.00 14.89
CA GLU A 177 24.01 39.13 14.00
C GLU A 177 22.86 39.98 14.54
N TYR A 178 21.79 39.34 15.01
CA TYR A 178 20.65 40.02 15.63
C TYR A 178 21.07 40.81 16.88
N LYS A 179 21.94 40.27 17.73
CA LYS A 179 22.47 41.01 18.90
C LYS A 179 23.28 42.23 18.48
N GLN A 180 24.09 42.14 17.42
CA GLN A 180 24.84 43.28 16.90
C GLN A 180 23.92 44.35 16.32
N TYR A 181 22.87 43.93 15.61
CA TYR A 181 21.84 44.83 15.08
C TYR A 181 21.05 45.55 16.17
N VAL A 182 20.57 44.85 17.20
CA VAL A 182 19.88 45.48 18.34
C VAL A 182 20.79 46.48 19.06
N LYS A 183 22.08 46.14 19.22
CA LYS A 183 23.09 47.03 19.82
C LYS A 183 23.33 48.27 18.96
N SER A 184 23.34 48.16 17.63
CA SER A 184 23.54 49.29 16.72
C SER A 184 22.34 50.24 16.68
N LEU A 185 21.13 49.73 16.94
CA LEU A 185 19.91 50.53 17.08
C LEU A 185 19.81 51.29 18.42
N GLY A 186 20.70 51.04 19.39
CA GLY A 186 20.73 51.74 20.68
C GLY A 186 19.55 51.43 21.60
N ILE A 187 18.80 50.35 21.32
CA ILE A 187 17.66 49.92 22.13
C ILE A 187 18.22 49.12 23.33
N LYS A 188 18.02 49.65 24.55
CA LYS A 188 18.39 49.00 25.82
C LYS A 188 17.30 48.05 26.30
#